data_AF-A0A9P3ZB42-F1
#
_entry.id   AF-A0A9P3ZB42-F1
#
_cell.length_a   1.000
_cell.length_b   1.000
_cell.length_c   1.000
_cell.angle_alpha   90.00
_cell.angle_beta   90.00
_cell.angle_gamma   90.00
#
_symmetry.space_group_name_H-M   'P 1'
#
loop_
_entity.id
_entity.type
_entity.pdbx_description
1 polymer ?
#
loop_
_entity_poly.entity_id
_entity_poly.type
_entity_poly.pdbx_seq_one_letter_code
_entity_poly.pdbx_strand_id
1 'polypeptide(L)'
;MLFKEAQAFIENMYKECHYETQIINKRLHDIELEIKETGTYTHTEEELIYGAKMAWRNSNRCIGRLFWDSLNVIDARDVTDEASFLSSITYHITQATNEGKLKPYITIYAPKDGPKIFNNQLIRYAGYDNCGDPAEKEVTRLANHLGWKGKGTNFDVLPLIYQLPNESVKFYEYPTSLIKEVPIEHNHYPKLRKLNLKWYAVPIISNMDLKIGGIVYPTAPFNGWYMVTEIGVRNFIDDYRYNLLEKVADAFEFDTLKNNSFNKDRALVELNYAVYHSFKKEGVSIVDHLTAAKQFELFERNEAQQGRQVTGKWSWLAPPLSPTLTSNYHHGYDNTVKDPNFFYKKKESNANQCPFHH
;
A
#
# COMPACT_ATOMS: atom_id res chain seq x y z
N MET A 1 9.76 16.94 -23.08
CA MET A 1 9.45 16.86 -21.63
C MET A 1 9.96 15.53 -21.08
N LEU A 2 9.52 14.40 -21.63
CA LEU A 2 9.97 13.04 -21.27
C LEU A 2 11.51 12.87 -21.14
N PHE A 3 12.29 13.24 -22.16
CA PHE A 3 13.76 13.09 -22.09
C PHE A 3 14.40 13.83 -20.90
N LYS A 4 13.85 14.97 -20.47
CA LYS A 4 14.38 15.71 -19.31
C LYS A 4 14.16 14.96 -18.01
N GLU A 5 13.01 14.31 -17.86
CA GLU A 5 12.68 13.47 -16.70
C GLU A 5 13.53 12.20 -16.70
N ALA A 6 13.66 11.55 -17.87
CA ALA A 6 14.54 10.39 -18.04
C ALA A 6 15.99 10.73 -17.71
N GLN A 7 16.50 11.86 -18.22
CA GLN A 7 17.85 12.33 -17.95
C GLN A 7 18.08 12.57 -16.45
N ALA A 8 17.16 13.27 -15.78
CA ALA A 8 17.25 13.50 -14.34
C ALA A 8 17.26 12.19 -13.54
N PHE A 9 16.43 11.22 -13.92
CA PHE A 9 16.41 9.89 -13.30
C PHE A 9 17.72 9.13 -13.49
N ILE A 10 18.19 8.99 -14.74
CA ILE A 10 19.43 8.26 -15.05
C ILE A 10 20.62 8.91 -14.36
N GLU A 11 20.74 10.23 -14.41
CA GLU A 11 21.83 10.92 -13.72
C GLU A 11 21.81 10.67 -12.21
N ASN A 12 20.64 10.76 -11.57
CA ASN A 12 20.53 10.55 -10.12
C ASN A 12 20.86 9.10 -9.76
N MET A 13 20.20 8.13 -10.40
CA MET A 13 20.43 6.70 -10.14
C MET A 13 21.88 6.31 -10.39
N TYR A 14 22.43 6.65 -11.55
CA TYR A 14 23.76 6.17 -11.94
C TYR A 14 24.86 6.84 -11.13
N LYS A 15 24.66 8.09 -10.66
CA LYS A 15 25.56 8.74 -9.68
C LYS A 15 25.52 8.02 -8.32
N GLU A 16 24.34 7.61 -7.85
CA GLU A 16 24.20 6.82 -6.62
C GLU A 16 24.85 5.43 -6.75
N CYS A 17 24.86 4.85 -7.96
CA CYS A 17 25.56 3.59 -8.28
C CYS A 17 27.05 3.77 -8.66
N HIS A 18 27.58 4.99 -8.61
CA HIS A 18 28.97 5.32 -8.96
C HIS A 18 29.39 4.91 -10.39
N TYR A 19 28.47 4.94 -11.34
CA TYR A 19 28.79 4.67 -12.74
C TYR A 19 29.57 5.82 -13.38
N GLU A 20 30.48 5.46 -14.29
CA GLU A 20 31.30 6.42 -15.02
C GLU A 20 30.45 7.29 -15.97
N THR A 21 30.87 8.54 -16.17
CA THR A 21 30.17 9.50 -17.04
C THR A 21 29.98 8.98 -18.47
N GLN A 22 30.91 8.16 -18.97
CA GLN A 22 30.77 7.53 -20.29
C GLN A 22 29.56 6.61 -20.36
N ILE A 23 29.29 5.81 -19.31
CA ILE A 23 28.16 4.89 -19.25
C ILE A 23 26.84 5.67 -19.19
N ILE A 24 26.80 6.73 -18.37
CA ILE A 24 25.65 7.64 -18.27
C ILE A 24 25.33 8.24 -19.64
N ASN A 25 26.33 8.84 -20.31
CA ASN A 25 26.12 9.48 -21.61
C ASN A 25 25.68 8.49 -22.69
N LYS A 26 26.24 7.28 -22.69
CA LYS A 26 25.80 6.22 -23.59
C LYS A 26 24.33 5.87 -23.35
N ARG A 27 23.93 5.64 -22.10
CA ARG A 27 22.53 5.30 -21.79
C ARG A 27 21.58 6.43 -22.17
N LEU A 28 21.95 7.68 -21.92
CA LEU A 28 21.15 8.84 -22.33
C LEU A 28 21.00 8.92 -23.85
N HIS A 29 22.05 8.59 -24.61
CA HIS A 29 21.97 8.53 -26.07
C HIS A 29 20.98 7.46 -26.54
N ASP A 30 21.05 6.25 -25.96
CA ASP A 30 20.13 5.15 -26.29
C ASP A 30 18.67 5.53 -26.00
N ILE A 31 18.42 6.19 -24.87
CA ILE A 31 17.08 6.71 -24.50
C ILE A 31 16.61 7.79 -25.48
N GLU A 32 17.49 8.73 -25.86
CA GLU A 32 17.13 9.79 -26.80
C GLU A 32 16.73 9.24 -28.18
N LEU A 33 17.45 8.21 -28.65
CA LEU A 33 17.13 7.50 -29.88
C LEU A 33 15.77 6.80 -29.80
N GLU A 34 15.54 5.98 -28.77
CA GLU A 34 14.29 5.22 -28.61
C GLU A 34 13.07 6.16 -28.50
N ILE A 35 13.22 7.31 -27.82
CA ILE A 35 12.16 8.33 -27.75
C ILE A 35 11.84 8.91 -29.12
N LYS A 36 12.85 9.16 -29.97
CA LYS A 36 12.63 9.69 -31.33
C LYS A 36 11.92 8.67 -32.22
N GLU A 37 12.22 7.38 -32.04
CA GLU A 37 11.68 6.30 -32.87
C GLU A 37 10.29 5.84 -32.44
N THR A 38 10.05 5.71 -31.14
CA THR A 38 8.85 5.06 -30.58
C THR A 38 7.94 6.01 -29.79
N GLY A 39 8.43 7.20 -29.46
CA GLY A 39 7.75 8.18 -28.61
C GLY A 39 8.00 8.02 -27.11
N THR A 40 8.56 6.89 -26.66
CA THR A 40 8.93 6.62 -25.26
C THR A 40 10.28 5.89 -25.17
N TYR A 41 10.68 5.44 -23.99
CA TYR A 41 11.84 4.56 -23.82
C TYR A 41 11.56 3.42 -22.86
N THR A 42 12.39 2.38 -22.92
CA THR A 42 12.26 1.19 -22.08
C THR A 42 13.33 1.19 -21.01
N HIS A 43 12.93 1.12 -19.74
CA HIS A 43 13.87 0.92 -18.63
C HIS A 43 14.59 -0.42 -18.75
N THR A 44 15.87 -0.45 -18.39
CA THR A 44 16.56 -1.71 -18.09
C THR A 44 15.94 -2.36 -16.85
N GLU A 45 16.20 -3.65 -16.64
CA GLU A 45 15.76 -4.33 -15.41
C GLU A 45 16.36 -3.66 -14.15
N GLU A 46 17.64 -3.31 -14.19
CA GLU A 46 18.32 -2.62 -13.09
C GLU A 46 17.67 -1.26 -12.78
N GLU A 47 17.33 -0.48 -13.82
CA GLU A 47 16.64 0.80 -13.68
C GLU A 47 15.25 0.65 -13.08
N LEU A 48 14.52 -0.39 -13.47
CA LEU A 48 13.20 -0.66 -12.93
C LEU A 48 13.28 -1.04 -11.44
N ILE A 49 14.23 -1.92 -11.08
CA ILE A 49 14.46 -2.36 -9.70
C ILE A 49 14.84 -1.16 -8.83
N TYR A 50 15.87 -0.40 -9.22
CA TYR A 50 16.37 0.70 -8.42
C TYR A 50 15.37 1.87 -8.40
N GLY A 51 14.71 2.16 -9.52
CA GLY A 51 13.69 3.19 -9.63
C GLY A 51 12.49 2.93 -8.71
N ALA A 52 12.02 1.68 -8.60
CA ALA A 52 10.96 1.31 -7.67
C ALA A 52 11.38 1.48 -6.20
N LYS A 53 12.63 1.11 -5.87
CA LYS A 53 13.23 1.35 -4.54
C LYS A 53 13.31 2.85 -4.23
N MET A 54 13.77 3.67 -5.18
CA MET A 54 13.79 5.12 -5.05
C MET A 54 12.39 5.71 -4.85
N ALA A 55 11.37 5.18 -5.55
CA ALA A 55 9.99 5.62 -5.39
C ALA A 55 9.48 5.40 -3.95
N TRP A 56 9.81 4.26 -3.34
CA TRP A 56 9.51 4.02 -1.93
C TRP A 56 10.32 4.98 -1.02
N ARG A 57 11.62 5.14 -1.26
CA ARG A 57 12.47 6.08 -0.50
C ARG A 57 11.95 7.52 -0.53
N ASN A 58 11.43 7.96 -1.68
CA ASN A 58 10.87 9.30 -1.90
C ASN A 58 9.41 9.43 -1.44
N SER A 59 8.78 8.37 -0.91
CA SER A 59 7.37 8.40 -0.49
C SER A 59 7.17 9.19 0.79
N ASN A 60 6.89 10.48 0.67
CA ASN A 60 6.76 11.43 1.80
C ASN A 60 5.74 11.03 2.88
N ARG A 61 4.76 10.18 2.54
CA ARG A 61 3.70 9.73 3.45
C ARG A 61 4.04 8.42 4.17
N CYS A 62 5.17 7.79 3.86
CA CYS A 62 5.55 6.48 4.40
C CYS A 62 6.52 6.62 5.57
N ILE A 63 6.13 6.12 6.74
CA ILE A 63 6.99 6.04 7.94
C ILE A 63 7.99 4.87 7.86
N GLY A 64 7.65 3.80 7.13
CA GLY A 64 8.44 2.56 7.04
C GLY A 64 9.60 2.59 6.04
N ARG A 65 10.15 3.77 5.72
CA ARG A 65 11.14 3.91 4.63
C ARG A 65 12.52 3.34 4.93
N LEU A 66 12.83 2.95 6.17
CA LEU A 66 14.11 2.32 6.53
C LEU A 66 14.44 1.11 5.64
N PHE A 67 13.43 0.37 5.20
CA PHE A 67 13.56 -0.88 4.47
C PHE A 67 13.53 -0.71 2.94
N TRP A 68 13.61 0.53 2.42
CA TRP A 68 13.43 0.83 1.00
C TRP A 68 14.31 0.00 0.06
N ASP A 69 15.55 -0.27 0.45
CA ASP A 69 16.51 -1.05 -0.35
C ASP A 69 16.25 -2.58 -0.32
N SER A 70 15.40 -3.05 0.59
CA SER A 70 15.03 -4.48 0.69
C SER A 70 13.80 -4.87 -0.15
N LEU A 71 13.26 -3.93 -0.94
CA LEU A 71 12.10 -4.17 -1.81
C LEU A 71 12.42 -5.26 -2.84
N ASN A 72 11.57 -6.29 -2.88
CA ASN A 72 11.63 -7.33 -3.90
C ASN A 72 10.81 -6.86 -5.11
N VAL A 73 11.46 -6.58 -6.22
CA VAL A 73 10.82 -6.10 -7.45
C VAL A 73 10.63 -7.26 -8.41
N ILE A 74 9.42 -7.41 -8.94
CA ILE A 74 9.07 -8.39 -9.98
C ILE A 74 8.80 -7.59 -11.25
N ASP A 75 9.61 -7.82 -12.28
CA ASP A 75 9.33 -7.32 -13.63
C ASP A 75 8.27 -8.23 -14.28
N ALA A 76 7.09 -7.66 -14.54
CA ALA A 76 5.98 -8.33 -15.20
C ALA A 76 5.49 -7.50 -16.40
N ARG A 77 6.40 -6.71 -17.01
CA ARG A 77 6.09 -5.87 -18.17
C ARG A 77 5.73 -6.67 -19.42
N ASP A 78 6.10 -7.94 -19.47
CA ASP A 78 5.83 -8.90 -20.53
C ASP A 78 4.48 -9.63 -20.38
N VAL A 79 3.85 -9.53 -19.21
CA VAL A 79 2.57 -10.20 -18.92
C VAL A 79 1.44 -9.54 -19.70
N THR A 80 0.92 -10.28 -20.69
CA THR A 80 -0.11 -9.81 -21.62
C THR A 80 -1.34 -10.71 -21.66
N ASP A 81 -1.23 -11.96 -21.22
CA ASP A 81 -2.33 -12.92 -21.15
C ASP A 81 -2.93 -13.06 -19.73
N GLU A 82 -4.18 -13.52 -19.67
CA GLU A 82 -4.97 -13.59 -18.43
C GLU A 82 -4.41 -14.59 -17.43
N ALA A 83 -3.96 -15.76 -17.91
CA ALA A 83 -3.48 -16.82 -17.03
C ALA A 83 -2.18 -16.38 -16.33
N SER A 84 -1.24 -15.80 -17.08
CA SER A 84 0.00 -15.25 -16.54
C SER A 84 -0.27 -14.06 -15.61
N PHE A 85 -1.24 -13.20 -15.93
CA PHE A 85 -1.65 -12.11 -15.04
C PHE A 85 -2.17 -12.63 -13.71
N LEU A 86 -3.15 -13.53 -13.70
CA LEU A 86 -3.68 -14.12 -12.46
C LEU A 86 -2.61 -14.89 -11.68
N SER A 87 -1.72 -15.61 -12.37
CA SER A 87 -0.57 -16.29 -11.76
C SER A 87 0.36 -15.31 -11.06
N SER A 88 0.72 -14.20 -11.71
CA SER A 88 1.59 -13.19 -11.12
C SER A 88 0.98 -12.52 -9.89
N ILE A 89 -0.34 -12.30 -9.86
CA ILE A 89 -1.06 -11.76 -8.69
C ILE A 89 -1.02 -12.73 -7.51
N THR A 90 -1.32 -14.02 -7.76
CA THR A 90 -1.28 -15.03 -6.68
C THR A 90 0.15 -15.30 -6.20
N TYR A 91 1.14 -15.21 -7.10
CA TYR A 91 2.55 -15.24 -6.76
C TYR A 91 2.94 -14.07 -5.84
N HIS A 92 2.56 -12.82 -6.18
CA HIS A 92 2.78 -11.66 -5.31
C HIS A 92 2.22 -11.93 -3.91
N ILE A 93 0.94 -12.31 -3.80
CA ILE A 93 0.29 -12.53 -2.49
C ILE A 93 1.02 -13.62 -1.69
N THR A 94 1.39 -14.72 -2.34
CA THR A 94 2.10 -15.84 -1.70
C THR A 94 3.46 -15.41 -1.17
N GLN A 95 4.28 -14.80 -2.03
CA GLN A 95 5.64 -14.39 -1.69
C GLN A 95 5.69 -13.23 -0.69
N ALA A 96 4.73 -12.31 -0.77
CA ALA A 96 4.58 -11.22 0.19
C ALA A 96 4.13 -11.74 1.56
N THR A 97 3.24 -12.74 1.60
CA THR A 97 2.75 -13.34 2.84
C THR A 97 3.83 -14.14 3.55
N ASN A 98 4.61 -14.94 2.81
CA ASN A 98 5.78 -15.68 3.32
C ASN A 98 5.53 -16.34 4.70
N GLU A 99 4.43 -17.08 4.78
CA GLU A 99 3.99 -17.80 5.99
C GLU A 99 3.74 -16.91 7.24
N GLY A 100 3.71 -15.58 7.08
CA GLY A 100 3.56 -14.58 8.15
C GLY A 100 4.79 -13.69 8.32
N LYS A 101 5.96 -14.11 7.83
CA LYS A 101 7.20 -13.31 7.81
C LYS A 101 7.20 -12.38 6.60
N LEU A 102 6.30 -11.39 6.62
CA LEU A 102 5.97 -10.57 5.46
C LEU A 102 7.20 -9.98 4.77
N LYS A 103 7.21 -10.05 3.45
CA LYS A 103 8.27 -9.50 2.60
C LYS A 103 7.73 -8.30 1.81
N PRO A 104 8.50 -7.21 1.68
CA PRO A 104 8.09 -6.08 0.85
C PRO A 104 8.27 -6.46 -0.63
N TYR A 105 7.17 -6.45 -1.38
CA TYR A 105 7.16 -6.77 -2.81
C TYR A 105 6.49 -5.67 -3.62
N ILE A 106 6.91 -5.54 -4.88
CA ILE A 106 6.20 -4.81 -5.93
C ILE A 106 6.23 -5.62 -7.22
N THR A 107 5.09 -5.71 -7.91
CA THR A 107 4.99 -6.33 -9.24
C THR A 107 4.67 -5.25 -10.25
N ILE A 108 5.54 -5.01 -11.23
CA ILE A 108 5.40 -3.89 -12.17
C ILE A 108 4.98 -4.43 -13.53
N TYR A 109 3.77 -4.08 -13.97
CA TYR A 109 3.23 -4.48 -15.26
C TYR A 109 3.58 -3.48 -16.37
N ALA A 110 3.18 -3.80 -17.61
CA ALA A 110 3.45 -2.95 -18.77
C ALA A 110 2.96 -1.51 -18.55
N PRO A 111 3.78 -0.48 -18.87
CA PRO A 111 3.40 0.92 -18.71
C PRO A 111 2.30 1.35 -19.70
N LYS A 112 2.14 0.61 -20.79
CA LYS A 112 1.14 0.83 -21.84
C LYS A 112 0.58 -0.53 -22.28
N ASP A 113 -0.71 -0.56 -22.64
CA ASP A 113 -1.40 -1.75 -23.14
C ASP A 113 -1.21 -2.98 -22.22
N GLY A 114 -1.18 -2.75 -20.90
CA GLY A 114 -1.02 -3.78 -19.88
C GLY A 114 -2.29 -4.07 -19.07
N PRO A 115 -2.24 -5.04 -18.15
CA PRO A 115 -3.34 -5.34 -17.23
C PRO A 115 -3.72 -4.12 -16.37
N LYS A 116 -5.02 -3.90 -16.16
CA LYS A 116 -5.56 -2.87 -15.27
C LYS A 116 -6.18 -3.52 -14.04
N ILE A 117 -5.92 -2.96 -12.85
CA ILE A 117 -6.52 -3.36 -11.57
C ILE A 117 -7.46 -2.26 -11.07
N PHE A 118 -8.63 -2.66 -10.55
CA PHE A 118 -9.65 -1.74 -10.04
C PHE A 118 -9.73 -1.72 -8.50
N ASN A 119 -9.12 -2.70 -7.82
CA ASN A 119 -9.09 -2.75 -6.37
C ASN A 119 -8.21 -1.64 -5.77
N ASN A 120 -8.59 -1.13 -4.59
CA ASN A 120 -7.76 -0.23 -3.80
C ASN A 120 -6.51 -0.92 -3.23
N GLN A 121 -6.72 -2.12 -2.67
CA GLN A 121 -5.67 -3.08 -2.36
C GLN A 121 -6.09 -4.45 -2.89
N LEU A 122 -5.14 -5.31 -3.25
CA LEU A 122 -5.46 -6.65 -3.74
C LEU A 122 -6.31 -7.45 -2.74
N ILE A 123 -6.06 -7.24 -1.44
CA ILE A 123 -6.84 -7.86 -0.37
C ILE A 123 -7.58 -6.77 0.38
N ARG A 124 -8.90 -6.77 0.30
CA ARG A 124 -9.80 -5.87 1.04
C ARG A 124 -11.07 -6.60 1.45
N TYR A 125 -11.70 -6.11 2.50
CA TYR A 125 -13.06 -6.51 2.85
C TYR A 125 -14.08 -5.69 2.10
N ALA A 126 -15.16 -6.34 1.69
CA ALA A 126 -16.29 -5.71 1.00
C ALA A 126 -17.00 -4.70 1.90
N GLY A 127 -17.65 -3.73 1.26
CA GLY A 127 -18.46 -2.69 1.88
C GLY A 127 -19.91 -2.75 1.40
N TYR A 128 -20.82 -3.11 2.29
CA TYR A 128 -22.26 -3.12 2.04
C TYR A 128 -22.94 -1.93 2.75
N ASP A 129 -24.24 -1.76 2.54
CA ASP A 129 -24.95 -0.64 3.18
C ASP A 129 -25.11 -0.80 4.70
N ASN A 130 -25.23 -2.05 5.19
CA ASN A 130 -25.48 -2.34 6.60
C ASN A 130 -24.29 -2.97 7.34
N CYS A 131 -23.21 -3.33 6.64
CA CYS A 131 -22.04 -4.01 7.22
C CYS A 131 -20.82 -3.93 6.28
N GLY A 132 -19.67 -4.42 6.74
CA GLY A 132 -18.43 -4.40 5.96
C GLY A 132 -17.69 -3.07 6.07
N ASP A 133 -16.73 -2.86 5.17
CA ASP A 133 -15.88 -1.67 5.14
C ASP A 133 -16.49 -0.56 4.28
N PRO A 134 -16.99 0.56 4.85
CA PRO A 134 -17.64 1.61 4.05
C PRO A 134 -16.73 2.22 2.97
N ALA A 135 -15.42 2.16 3.15
CA ALA A 135 -14.47 2.67 2.15
C ALA A 135 -14.50 1.86 0.84
N GLU A 136 -14.97 0.61 0.86
CA GLU A 136 -15.00 -0.27 -0.32
C GLU A 136 -16.39 -0.40 -0.94
N LYS A 137 -17.36 0.45 -0.58
CA LYS A 137 -18.71 0.42 -1.18
C LYS A 137 -18.67 0.52 -2.70
N GLU A 138 -17.84 1.40 -3.25
CA GLU A 138 -17.72 1.61 -4.69
C GLU A 138 -17.20 0.34 -5.40
N VAL A 139 -16.11 -0.24 -4.90
CA VAL A 139 -15.50 -1.47 -5.45
C VAL A 139 -16.43 -2.67 -5.27
N THR A 140 -17.15 -2.74 -4.16
CA THR A 140 -18.12 -3.83 -3.89
C THR A 140 -19.31 -3.78 -4.84
N ARG A 141 -19.83 -2.57 -5.14
CA ARG A 141 -20.89 -2.39 -6.15
C ARG A 141 -20.41 -2.81 -7.53
N LEU A 142 -19.18 -2.49 -7.90
CA LEU A 142 -18.57 -2.97 -9.15
C LEU A 142 -18.48 -4.50 -9.15
N ALA A 143 -17.99 -5.12 -8.08
CA ALA A 143 -17.93 -6.59 -7.96
C ALA A 143 -19.33 -7.21 -8.17
N ASN A 144 -20.36 -6.70 -7.47
CA ASN A 144 -21.72 -7.20 -7.59
C ASN A 144 -22.31 -7.01 -8.98
N HIS A 145 -22.01 -5.89 -9.64
CA HIS A 145 -22.42 -5.63 -11.01
C HIS A 145 -21.83 -6.65 -12.01
N LEU A 146 -20.59 -7.07 -11.79
CA LEU A 146 -19.93 -8.11 -12.61
C LEU A 146 -20.42 -9.53 -12.31
N GLY A 147 -21.33 -9.70 -11.33
CA GLY A 147 -21.92 -10.99 -10.95
C GLY A 147 -21.30 -11.65 -9.72
N TRP A 148 -20.29 -11.03 -9.09
CA TRP A 148 -19.73 -11.55 -7.83
C TRP A 148 -20.74 -11.42 -6.68
N LYS A 149 -20.83 -12.45 -5.83
CA LYS A 149 -21.75 -12.47 -4.68
C LYS A 149 -21.02 -12.93 -3.42
N GLY A 150 -20.75 -11.98 -2.53
CA GLY A 150 -20.24 -12.27 -1.18
C GLY A 150 -21.27 -12.94 -0.26
N LYS A 151 -20.83 -13.29 0.94
CA LYS A 151 -21.65 -13.91 1.99
C LYS A 151 -22.49 -12.89 2.77
N GLY A 152 -22.25 -11.59 2.58
CA GLY A 152 -22.88 -10.49 3.30
C GLY A 152 -22.34 -10.29 4.71
N THR A 153 -21.09 -10.68 4.99
CA THR A 153 -20.48 -10.52 6.33
C THR A 153 -19.68 -9.23 6.46
N ASN A 154 -19.24 -8.90 7.68
CA ASN A 154 -18.33 -7.78 7.94
C ASN A 154 -16.95 -7.94 7.29
N PHE A 155 -16.58 -9.15 6.87
CA PHE A 155 -15.22 -9.49 6.47
C PHE A 155 -15.22 -10.43 5.25
N ASP A 156 -16.06 -10.13 4.27
CA ASP A 156 -16.02 -10.81 2.97
C ASP A 156 -14.85 -10.28 2.17
N VAL A 157 -13.90 -11.16 1.82
CA VAL A 157 -12.77 -10.77 0.97
C VAL A 157 -13.29 -10.46 -0.44
N LEU A 158 -12.99 -9.26 -0.94
CA LEU A 158 -13.31 -8.86 -2.31
C LEU A 158 -12.51 -9.70 -3.32
N PRO A 159 -13.08 -10.00 -4.50
CA PRO A 159 -12.32 -10.61 -5.59
C PRO A 159 -11.34 -9.60 -6.16
N LEU A 160 -10.30 -10.08 -6.86
CA LEU A 160 -9.57 -9.25 -7.81
C LEU A 160 -10.56 -8.78 -8.88
N ILE A 161 -10.53 -7.50 -9.23
CA ILE A 161 -11.26 -6.94 -10.38
C ILE A 161 -10.22 -6.37 -11.33
N TYR A 162 -10.24 -6.85 -12.57
CA TYR A 162 -9.20 -6.54 -13.56
C TYR A 162 -9.76 -6.43 -14.96
N GLN A 163 -8.95 -5.87 -15.86
CA GLN A 163 -9.23 -5.79 -17.28
C GLN A 163 -7.93 -5.92 -18.06
N LEU A 164 -7.92 -6.83 -19.05
CA LEU A 164 -6.86 -6.88 -20.06
C LEU A 164 -7.19 -5.98 -21.25
N PRO A 165 -6.18 -5.59 -22.06
CA PRO A 165 -6.41 -4.79 -23.26
C PRO A 165 -7.46 -5.41 -24.19
N ASN A 166 -8.42 -4.60 -24.64
CA ASN A 166 -9.51 -5.01 -25.53
C ASN A 166 -10.47 -6.10 -24.99
N GLU A 167 -10.48 -6.32 -23.67
CA GLU A 167 -11.39 -7.26 -23.02
C GLU A 167 -12.38 -6.55 -22.09
N SER A 168 -13.46 -7.25 -21.73
CA SER A 168 -14.38 -6.80 -20.69
C SER A 168 -13.73 -6.83 -19.31
N VAL A 169 -14.25 -6.04 -18.37
CA VAL A 169 -13.84 -6.13 -16.96
C VAL A 169 -14.30 -7.48 -16.40
N LYS A 170 -13.39 -8.16 -15.71
CA LYS A 170 -13.60 -9.47 -15.09
C LYS A 170 -13.32 -9.39 -13.58
N PHE A 171 -13.76 -10.42 -12.86
CA PHE A 171 -13.35 -10.62 -11.48
C PHE A 171 -12.80 -12.04 -11.28
N TYR A 172 -11.91 -12.20 -10.30
CA TYR A 172 -11.31 -13.47 -9.91
C TYR A 172 -11.34 -13.61 -8.39
N GLU A 173 -11.95 -14.68 -7.89
CA GLU A 173 -11.98 -14.99 -6.45
C GLU A 173 -10.71 -15.73 -6.05
N TYR A 174 -10.01 -15.18 -5.04
CA TYR A 174 -8.85 -15.84 -4.47
C TYR A 174 -9.26 -17.12 -3.72
N PRO A 175 -8.45 -18.20 -3.80
CA PRO A 175 -8.60 -19.32 -2.87
C PRO A 175 -8.51 -18.82 -1.42
N THR A 176 -9.41 -19.28 -0.54
CA THR A 176 -9.39 -18.85 0.87
C THR A 176 -8.06 -19.14 1.56
N SER A 177 -7.37 -20.22 1.17
CA SER A 177 -6.04 -20.58 1.69
C SER A 177 -4.93 -19.59 1.34
N LEU A 178 -5.11 -18.77 0.29
CA LEU A 178 -4.14 -17.76 -0.12
C LEU A 178 -4.16 -16.54 0.82
N ILE A 179 -5.31 -16.27 1.46
CA ILE A 179 -5.54 -15.05 2.22
C ILE A 179 -5.35 -15.32 3.72
N LYS A 180 -4.18 -14.97 4.24
CA LYS A 180 -3.91 -15.06 5.69
C LYS A 180 -4.65 -13.95 6.43
N GLU A 181 -5.50 -14.34 7.37
CA GLU A 181 -6.24 -13.43 8.26
C GLU A 181 -5.86 -13.67 9.72
N VAL A 182 -5.92 -12.62 10.53
CA VAL A 182 -5.60 -12.64 11.95
C VAL A 182 -6.86 -12.32 12.75
N PRO A 183 -7.41 -13.28 13.52
CA PRO A 183 -8.46 -13.00 14.49
C PRO A 183 -7.97 -12.06 15.59
N ILE A 184 -8.76 -11.07 15.98
CA ILE A 184 -8.39 -10.12 17.02
C ILE A 184 -8.92 -10.57 18.38
N GLU A 185 -8.03 -10.63 19.35
CA GLU A 185 -8.31 -11.01 20.73
C GLU A 185 -7.47 -10.22 21.72
N HIS A 186 -7.91 -10.20 22.97
CA HIS A 186 -7.22 -9.53 24.06
C HIS A 186 -7.10 -10.51 25.24
N ASN A 187 -5.86 -10.75 25.69
CA ASN A 187 -5.55 -11.65 26.80
C ASN A 187 -6.22 -11.22 28.13
N HIS A 188 -6.27 -9.91 28.41
CA HIS A 188 -6.94 -9.37 29.60
C HIS A 188 -8.45 -9.16 29.45
N TYR A 189 -8.99 -9.13 28.23
CA TYR A 189 -10.40 -8.86 27.97
C TYR A 189 -11.02 -9.93 27.04
N PRO A 190 -11.42 -11.09 27.59
CA PRO A 190 -11.96 -12.22 26.81
C PRO A 190 -13.22 -11.88 26.01
N LYS A 191 -13.99 -10.86 26.43
CA LYS A 191 -15.18 -10.40 25.69
C LYS A 191 -14.83 -9.86 24.29
N LEU A 192 -13.61 -9.36 24.05
CA LEU A 192 -13.21 -8.84 22.75
C LEU A 192 -13.30 -9.91 21.65
N ARG A 193 -12.88 -11.15 21.94
CA ARG A 193 -12.91 -12.25 20.95
C ARG A 193 -14.33 -12.53 20.44
N LYS A 194 -15.35 -12.27 21.27
CA LYS A 194 -16.78 -12.47 20.93
C LYS A 194 -17.28 -11.48 19.87
N LEU A 195 -16.58 -10.37 19.64
CA LEU A 195 -16.89 -9.44 18.55
C LEU A 195 -16.52 -10.01 17.17
N ASN A 196 -15.79 -11.12 17.11
CA ASN A 196 -15.37 -11.79 15.86
C ASN A 196 -14.65 -10.87 14.88
N LEU A 197 -13.86 -9.93 15.41
CA LEU A 197 -13.02 -9.06 14.61
C LEU A 197 -11.85 -9.85 14.03
N LYS A 198 -11.45 -9.50 12.82
CA LYS A 198 -10.25 -10.02 12.16
C LYS A 198 -9.71 -9.00 11.16
N TRP A 199 -8.46 -9.17 10.74
CA TRP A 199 -7.89 -8.40 9.65
C TRP A 199 -6.95 -9.24 8.79
N TYR A 200 -6.82 -8.91 7.50
CA TYR A 200 -5.89 -9.59 6.60
C TYR A 200 -4.44 -9.17 6.89
N ALA A 201 -3.49 -10.07 6.61
CA ALA A 201 -2.09 -9.89 6.99
C ALA A 201 -1.35 -8.83 6.15
N VAL A 202 -1.58 -8.77 4.84
CA VAL A 202 -0.71 -8.02 3.91
C VAL A 202 -1.46 -6.84 3.27
N PRO A 203 -1.05 -5.57 3.51
CA PRO A 203 -1.60 -4.41 2.81
C PRO A 203 -0.95 -4.23 1.44
N ILE A 204 -1.57 -4.76 0.38
CA ILE A 204 -1.04 -4.66 -0.99
C ILE A 204 -1.77 -3.55 -1.77
N ILE A 205 -1.25 -2.33 -1.75
CA ILE A 205 -1.81 -1.16 -2.46
C ILE A 205 -1.75 -1.40 -3.97
N SER A 206 -2.87 -1.18 -4.67
CA SER A 206 -3.00 -1.44 -6.11
C SER A 206 -3.68 -0.33 -6.91
N ASN A 207 -3.88 0.85 -6.30
CA ASN A 207 -4.59 1.99 -6.90
C ASN A 207 -3.72 3.26 -7.08
N MET A 208 -2.40 3.09 -7.10
CA MET A 208 -1.44 4.17 -7.32
C MET A 208 -0.69 3.96 -8.64
N ASP A 209 -0.29 5.07 -9.26
CA ASP A 209 0.65 5.08 -10.37
C ASP A 209 2.08 5.15 -9.82
N LEU A 210 2.96 4.27 -10.31
CA LEU A 210 4.40 4.39 -10.10
C LEU A 210 4.99 5.21 -11.26
N LYS A 211 5.73 6.28 -10.96
CA LYS A 211 6.46 7.04 -11.99
C LYS A 211 7.95 6.96 -11.76
N ILE A 212 8.69 6.68 -12.82
CA ILE A 212 10.15 6.56 -12.85
C ILE A 212 10.63 7.24 -14.12
N GLY A 213 11.42 8.31 -14.04
CA GLY A 213 12.05 8.93 -15.21
C GLY A 213 11.07 9.41 -16.29
N GLY A 214 9.85 9.78 -15.89
CA GLY A 214 8.77 10.18 -16.82
C GLY A 214 7.94 9.03 -17.40
N ILE A 215 8.35 7.76 -17.23
CA ILE A 215 7.49 6.60 -17.54
C ILE A 215 6.50 6.40 -16.39
N VAL A 216 5.22 6.21 -16.75
CA VAL A 216 4.14 5.94 -15.80
C VAL A 216 3.77 4.47 -15.90
N TYR A 217 3.88 3.75 -14.79
CA TYR A 217 3.42 2.38 -14.60
C TYR A 217 2.08 2.41 -13.87
N PRO A 218 0.95 2.30 -14.59
CA PRO A 218 -0.36 2.42 -13.98
C PRO A 218 -0.70 1.21 -13.11
N THR A 219 -0.12 0.04 -13.37
CA THR A 219 -0.39 -1.16 -12.59
C THR A 219 0.91 -1.65 -12.00
N ALA A 220 1.11 -1.34 -10.72
CA ALA A 220 2.32 -1.71 -9.99
C ALA A 220 2.01 -2.02 -8.52
N PRO A 221 1.19 -3.06 -8.20
CA PRO A 221 0.80 -3.35 -6.83
C PRO A 221 2.02 -3.56 -5.94
N PHE A 222 2.01 -2.98 -4.73
CA PHE A 222 3.13 -3.06 -3.78
C PHE A 222 2.65 -3.23 -2.33
N ASN A 223 3.51 -3.81 -1.49
CA ASN A 223 3.21 -4.00 -0.07
C ASN A 223 4.42 -3.81 0.84
N GLY A 224 4.11 -3.60 2.11
CA GLY A 224 5.01 -3.85 3.25
C GLY A 224 4.29 -4.74 4.26
N TRP A 225 4.42 -4.39 5.53
CA TRP A 225 3.64 -4.93 6.64
C TRP A 225 2.92 -3.80 7.37
N TYR A 226 1.84 -4.13 8.05
CA TYR A 226 1.07 -3.14 8.80
C TYR A 226 1.86 -2.53 9.95
N MET A 227 1.59 -1.27 10.21
CA MET A 227 1.78 -0.62 11.49
C MET A 227 0.46 -0.65 12.29
N VAL A 228 0.54 -0.96 13.59
CA VAL A 228 -0.62 -1.28 14.45
C VAL A 228 -1.81 -0.31 14.32
N THR A 229 -1.52 0.99 14.27
CA THR A 229 -2.57 2.03 14.28
C THR A 229 -3.32 2.18 12.96
N GLU A 230 -2.78 1.63 11.86
CA GLU A 230 -3.52 1.53 10.60
C GLU A 230 -4.78 0.69 10.82
N ILE A 231 -4.66 -0.41 11.58
CA ILE A 231 -5.77 -1.31 11.90
C ILE A 231 -6.52 -0.81 13.14
N GLY A 232 -5.82 -0.74 14.28
CA GLY A 232 -6.43 -0.53 15.61
C GLY A 232 -6.95 0.88 15.85
N VAL A 233 -6.59 1.87 15.03
CA VAL A 233 -7.18 3.21 15.07
C VAL A 233 -7.99 3.44 13.80
N ARG A 234 -7.33 3.52 12.65
CA ARG A 234 -7.98 4.01 11.42
C ARG A 234 -9.04 3.04 10.90
N ASN A 235 -8.70 1.78 10.70
CA ASN A 235 -9.63 0.83 10.10
C ASN A 235 -10.79 0.47 11.06
N PHE A 236 -10.50 0.23 12.34
CA PHE A 236 -11.53 -0.20 13.28
C PHE A 236 -12.33 0.92 13.93
N ILE A 237 -11.76 2.11 14.14
CA ILE A 237 -12.39 3.14 14.99
C ILE A 237 -12.96 4.32 14.21
N ASP A 238 -12.38 4.71 13.06
CA ASP A 238 -12.92 5.83 12.29
C ASP A 238 -14.43 5.61 12.03
N ASP A 239 -15.22 6.66 12.21
CA ASP A 239 -16.68 6.63 12.13
C ASP A 239 -17.19 6.37 10.70
N TYR A 240 -16.40 6.75 9.70
CA TYR A 240 -16.59 6.40 8.29
C TYR A 240 -15.95 5.05 7.91
N ARG A 241 -15.48 4.26 8.87
CA ARG A 241 -14.95 2.91 8.70
C ARG A 241 -15.80 1.91 9.48
N TYR A 242 -15.20 0.99 10.24
CA TYR A 242 -15.96 0.01 11.00
C TYR A 242 -16.63 0.59 12.25
N ASN A 243 -16.23 1.78 12.71
CA ASN A 243 -16.82 2.51 13.83
C ASN A 243 -17.08 1.64 15.08
N LEU A 244 -16.05 0.92 15.55
CA LEU A 244 -16.21 -0.10 16.59
C LEU A 244 -16.03 0.41 18.02
N LEU A 245 -15.83 1.72 18.22
CA LEU A 245 -15.43 2.29 19.52
C LEU A 245 -16.35 1.85 20.67
N GLU A 246 -17.67 1.95 20.48
CA GLU A 246 -18.64 1.60 21.52
C GLU A 246 -18.60 0.10 21.84
N LYS A 247 -18.66 -0.75 20.81
CA LYS A 247 -18.62 -2.22 20.98
C LYS A 247 -17.33 -2.71 21.63
N VAL A 248 -16.22 -2.07 21.30
CA VAL A 248 -14.91 -2.37 21.86
C VAL A 248 -14.81 -1.90 23.31
N ALA A 249 -15.34 -0.73 23.64
CA ALA A 249 -15.40 -0.25 25.02
C ALA A 249 -16.23 -1.17 25.93
N ASP A 250 -17.37 -1.67 25.43
CA ASP A 250 -18.18 -2.67 26.15
C ASP A 250 -17.40 -3.98 26.37
N ALA A 251 -16.61 -4.40 25.38
CA ALA A 251 -15.75 -5.59 25.51
C ALA A 251 -14.60 -5.38 26.51
N PHE A 252 -14.18 -4.15 26.73
CA PHE A 252 -13.21 -3.75 27.75
C PHE A 252 -13.84 -3.37 29.08
N GLU A 253 -15.17 -3.48 29.19
CA GLU A 253 -15.93 -3.27 30.42
C GLU A 253 -15.82 -1.84 30.96
N PHE A 254 -15.66 -0.86 30.07
CA PHE A 254 -15.74 0.55 30.45
C PHE A 254 -17.20 0.95 30.70
N ASP A 255 -17.50 1.39 31.92
CA ASP A 255 -18.84 1.76 32.39
C ASP A 255 -19.40 3.02 31.68
N THR A 256 -18.51 3.87 31.16
CA THR A 256 -18.91 5.11 30.49
C THR A 256 -17.90 5.56 29.44
N LEU A 257 -18.40 6.14 28.34
CA LEU A 257 -17.63 6.80 27.29
C LEU A 257 -17.77 8.34 27.30
N LYS A 258 -18.21 8.92 28.41
CA LYS A 258 -18.17 10.39 28.59
C LYS A 258 -16.73 10.87 28.42
N ASN A 259 -16.52 11.97 27.69
CA ASN A 259 -15.17 12.42 27.35
C ASN A 259 -14.28 12.67 28.59
N ASN A 260 -14.84 13.14 29.70
CA ASN A 260 -14.11 13.38 30.94
C ASN A 260 -13.66 12.10 31.68
N SER A 261 -14.11 10.91 31.26
CA SER A 261 -13.60 9.64 31.80
C SER A 261 -12.28 9.23 31.17
N PHE A 262 -11.95 9.72 29.96
CA PHE A 262 -10.83 9.28 29.11
C PHE A 262 -10.93 7.80 28.67
N ASN A 263 -12.09 7.15 28.81
CA ASN A 263 -12.24 5.75 28.42
C ASN A 263 -12.23 5.53 26.91
N LYS A 264 -12.54 6.55 26.10
CA LYS A 264 -12.32 6.48 24.65
C LYS A 264 -10.84 6.30 24.34
N ASP A 265 -9.98 7.09 24.96
CA ASP A 265 -8.53 7.02 24.82
C ASP A 265 -7.99 5.67 25.31
N ARG A 266 -8.46 5.19 26.47
CA ARG A 266 -8.10 3.84 26.97
C ARG A 266 -8.54 2.74 26.00
N ALA A 267 -9.75 2.81 25.46
CA ALA A 267 -10.23 1.84 24.47
C ALA A 267 -9.36 1.82 23.20
N LEU A 268 -8.89 2.97 22.73
CA LEU A 268 -7.93 3.04 21.63
C LEU A 268 -6.63 2.30 21.96
N VAL A 269 -6.07 2.53 23.16
CA VAL A 269 -4.82 1.89 23.58
C VAL A 269 -4.98 0.37 23.67
N GLU A 270 -6.01 -0.12 24.37
CA GLU A 270 -6.26 -1.56 24.53
C GLU A 270 -6.58 -2.24 23.19
N LEU A 271 -7.30 -1.58 22.27
CA LEU A 271 -7.55 -2.16 20.94
C LEU A 271 -6.27 -2.29 20.12
N ASN A 272 -5.38 -1.30 20.17
CA ASN A 272 -4.09 -1.39 19.48
C ASN A 272 -3.19 -2.46 20.10
N TYR A 273 -3.20 -2.61 21.43
CA TYR A 273 -2.56 -3.72 22.11
C TYR A 273 -3.10 -5.07 21.61
N ALA A 274 -4.43 -5.24 21.56
CA ALA A 274 -5.08 -6.44 21.06
C ALA A 274 -4.63 -6.78 19.63
N VAL A 275 -4.66 -5.80 18.73
CA VAL A 275 -4.22 -5.98 17.33
C VAL A 275 -2.76 -6.42 17.27
N TYR A 276 -1.86 -5.70 17.94
CA TYR A 276 -0.43 -6.01 17.91
C TYR A 276 -0.15 -7.44 18.40
N HIS A 277 -0.70 -7.82 19.55
CA HIS A 277 -0.47 -9.13 20.13
C HIS A 277 -1.19 -10.26 19.40
N SER A 278 -2.34 -10.00 18.77
CA SER A 278 -3.01 -10.97 17.90
C SER A 278 -2.17 -11.29 16.67
N PHE A 279 -1.60 -10.27 16.01
CA PHE A 279 -0.68 -10.48 14.88
C PHE A 279 0.57 -11.24 15.30
N LYS A 280 1.16 -10.91 16.46
CA LYS A 280 2.30 -11.66 17.01
C LYS A 280 1.96 -13.11 17.31
N LYS A 281 0.78 -13.38 17.88
CA LYS A 281 0.30 -14.74 18.17
C LYS A 281 0.19 -15.59 16.90
N GLU A 282 -0.31 -15.03 15.82
CA GLU A 282 -0.45 -15.70 14.52
C GLU A 282 0.86 -15.73 13.68
N GLY A 283 1.97 -15.27 14.27
CA GLY A 283 3.27 -15.21 13.61
C GLY A 283 3.30 -14.27 12.40
N VAL A 284 2.43 -13.25 12.36
CA VAL A 284 2.34 -12.27 11.30
C VAL A 284 3.17 -11.03 11.65
N SER A 285 3.95 -10.57 10.69
CA SER A 285 4.80 -9.37 10.85
C SER A 285 3.93 -8.13 11.03
N ILE A 286 4.22 -7.38 12.09
CA ILE A 286 3.57 -6.12 12.44
C ILE A 286 4.57 -5.27 13.23
N VAL A 287 4.47 -3.96 13.10
CA VAL A 287 5.27 -2.98 13.87
C VAL A 287 4.35 -2.06 14.66
N ASP A 288 4.74 -1.67 15.88
CA ASP A 288 4.03 -0.63 16.61
C ASP A 288 4.47 0.77 16.14
N HIS A 289 3.66 1.79 16.46
CA HIS A 289 3.87 3.15 15.97
C HIS A 289 5.14 3.82 16.52
N LEU A 290 5.57 3.47 17.74
CA LEU A 290 6.76 4.06 18.35
C LEU A 290 8.03 3.43 17.76
N THR A 291 8.05 2.10 17.60
CA THR A 291 9.14 1.40 16.91
C THR A 291 9.25 1.85 15.46
N ALA A 292 8.12 2.03 14.74
CA ALA A 292 8.13 2.52 13.36
C ALA A 292 8.77 3.91 13.27
N ALA A 293 8.45 4.82 14.20
CA ALA A 293 9.08 6.13 14.25
C ALA A 293 10.58 6.06 14.60
N LYS A 294 10.99 5.15 15.50
CA LYS A 294 12.41 4.93 15.80
C LYS A 294 13.19 4.38 14.61
N GLN A 295 12.57 3.48 13.83
CA GLN A 295 13.13 3.01 12.56
C GLN A 295 13.23 4.15 11.54
N PHE A 296 12.28 5.08 11.54
CA PHE A 296 12.32 6.26 10.70
C PHE A 296 13.47 7.22 11.08
N GLU A 297 13.80 7.39 12.36
CA GLU A 297 14.99 8.14 12.78
C GLU A 297 16.29 7.49 12.23
N LEU A 298 16.36 6.15 12.19
CA LEU A 298 17.49 5.45 11.56
C LEU A 298 17.54 5.70 10.05
N PHE A 299 16.38 5.73 9.38
CA PHE A 299 16.29 6.10 7.97
C PHE A 299 16.85 7.51 7.73
N GLU A 300 16.45 8.49 8.53
CA GLU A 300 16.96 9.86 8.42
C GLU A 300 18.48 9.94 8.57
N ARG A 301 19.03 9.21 9.54
CA ARG A 301 20.47 9.13 9.75
C ARG A 301 21.19 8.46 8.58
N ASN A 302 20.64 7.37 8.05
CA ASN A 302 21.22 6.65 6.92
C ASN A 302 21.19 7.51 5.64
N GLU A 303 20.11 8.24 5.39
CA GLU A 303 20.03 9.18 4.26
C GLU A 303 21.06 10.30 4.37
N ALA A 304 21.22 10.87 5.57
CA ALA A 304 22.22 11.90 5.83
C ALA A 304 23.66 11.38 5.61
N GLN A 305 23.96 10.14 6.03
CA GLN A 305 25.26 9.50 5.77
C GLN A 305 25.55 9.30 4.28
N GLN A 306 24.49 9.20 3.47
CA GLN A 306 24.57 9.08 2.01
C GLN A 306 24.48 10.45 1.31
N GLY A 307 24.55 11.56 2.06
CA GLY A 307 24.48 12.91 1.52
C GLY A 307 23.11 13.32 0.98
N ARG A 308 22.04 12.59 1.32
CA ARG A 308 20.67 12.87 0.86
C ARG A 308 19.85 13.56 1.94
N GLN A 309 19.08 14.57 1.53
CA GLN A 309 18.07 15.20 2.39
C GLN A 309 16.77 14.38 2.41
N VAL A 310 16.12 14.32 3.57
CA VAL A 310 14.84 13.62 3.75
C VAL A 310 13.65 14.56 3.48
N THR A 311 12.74 14.10 2.63
CA THR A 311 11.43 14.71 2.41
C THR A 311 10.35 13.94 3.17
N GLY A 312 9.25 14.62 3.53
CA GLY A 312 8.19 14.03 4.34
C GLY A 312 6.93 14.89 4.44
N LYS A 313 5.79 14.25 4.65
CA LYS A 313 4.52 14.92 4.99
C LYS A 313 4.22 14.67 6.46
N TRP A 314 4.54 15.67 7.29
CA TRP A 314 4.41 15.58 8.76
C TRP A 314 3.08 14.97 9.23
N SER A 315 1.95 15.42 8.67
CA SER A 315 0.62 14.95 9.06
C SER A 315 0.32 13.47 8.75
N TRP A 316 1.16 12.81 7.95
CA TRP A 316 1.09 11.36 7.67
C TRP A 316 2.15 10.57 8.45
N LEU A 317 3.27 11.20 8.78
CA LEU A 317 4.35 10.57 9.55
C LEU A 317 4.02 10.52 11.06
N ALA A 318 3.31 11.53 11.58
CA ALA A 318 2.83 11.50 12.96
C ALA A 318 1.73 10.41 13.11
N PRO A 319 1.90 9.43 14.00
CA PRO A 319 0.91 8.37 14.16
C PRO A 319 -0.38 8.90 14.81
N PRO A 320 -1.55 8.30 14.53
CA PRO A 320 -2.83 8.74 15.09
C PRO A 320 -3.03 8.35 16.56
N LEU A 321 -2.01 7.80 17.23
CA LEU A 321 -2.01 7.48 18.66
C LEU A 321 -0.68 7.92 19.26
N SER A 322 -0.75 8.69 20.36
CA SER A 322 0.41 9.22 21.08
C SER A 322 1.50 9.85 20.19
N PRO A 323 1.15 10.73 19.22
CA PRO A 323 2.11 11.24 18.24
C PRO A 323 3.28 12.00 18.87
N THR A 324 3.07 12.68 20.00
CA THR A 324 4.12 13.43 20.71
C THR A 324 5.23 12.54 21.27
N LEU A 325 5.05 11.22 21.33
CA LEU A 325 6.08 10.29 21.76
C LEU A 325 7.08 9.94 20.64
N THR A 326 6.89 10.49 19.43
CA THR A 326 7.77 10.24 18.28
C THR A 326 8.61 11.47 17.93
N SER A 327 9.86 11.26 17.51
CA SER A 327 10.78 12.36 17.17
C SER A 327 10.22 13.25 16.06
N ASN A 328 9.71 12.62 15.00
CA ASN A 328 9.15 13.28 13.81
C ASN A 328 7.94 14.19 14.08
N TYR A 329 7.35 14.17 15.28
CA TYR A 329 6.31 15.11 15.66
C TYR A 329 6.86 16.51 15.95
N HIS A 330 8.09 16.61 16.48
CA HIS A 330 8.63 17.84 17.08
C HIS A 330 9.34 18.77 16.10
N HIS A 331 9.36 18.45 14.81
CA HIS A 331 9.92 19.29 13.75
C HIS A 331 9.14 19.15 12.43
N GLY A 332 9.27 20.15 11.56
CA GLY A 332 8.68 20.12 10.23
C GLY A 332 9.46 19.25 9.25
N TYR A 333 8.81 18.87 8.15
CA TYR A 333 9.44 18.18 7.01
C TYR A 333 9.21 18.97 5.73
N ASP A 334 10.21 18.99 4.85
CA ASP A 334 10.03 19.43 3.47
C ASP A 334 9.17 18.40 2.72
N ASN A 335 7.99 18.83 2.26
CA ASN A 335 7.07 17.98 1.53
C ASN A 335 7.23 18.07 0.01
N THR A 336 8.39 18.51 -0.48
CA THR A 336 8.77 18.40 -1.90
C THR A 336 8.66 16.95 -2.36
N VAL A 337 7.91 16.71 -3.43
CA VAL A 337 7.73 15.37 -4.02
C VAL A 337 8.76 15.20 -5.13
N LYS A 338 9.71 14.30 -4.92
CA LYS A 338 10.76 13.95 -5.90
C LYS A 338 10.33 12.78 -6.78
N ASP A 339 10.93 12.65 -7.96
CA ASP A 339 10.88 11.47 -8.82
C ASP A 339 12.07 10.53 -8.52
N PRO A 340 11.92 9.21 -8.65
CA PRO A 340 10.68 8.42 -8.80
C PRO A 340 9.72 8.54 -7.60
N ASN A 341 8.42 8.28 -7.80
CA ASN A 341 7.43 8.25 -6.70
C ASN A 341 6.13 7.51 -7.04
N PHE A 342 5.29 7.33 -6.01
CA PHE A 342 3.91 6.87 -6.14
C PHE A 342 2.91 8.03 -6.11
N PHE A 343 1.95 8.01 -7.02
CA PHE A 343 0.94 9.04 -7.19
C PHE A 343 -0.46 8.42 -7.14
N TYR A 344 -1.43 9.15 -6.59
CA TYR A 344 -2.82 8.74 -6.76
C TYR A 344 -3.21 8.85 -8.23
N LYS A 345 -3.95 7.85 -8.71
CA LYS A 345 -4.58 7.90 -10.02
C LYS A 345 -5.50 9.11 -10.11
N LYS A 346 -5.42 9.84 -11.22
CA LYS A 346 -6.37 10.93 -11.49
C LYS A 346 -7.75 10.29 -11.66
N LYS A 347 -8.70 10.60 -10.78
CA LYS A 347 -10.10 10.21 -10.98
C LYS A 347 -10.54 10.78 -12.33
N GLU A 348 -10.94 9.92 -13.26
CA GLU A 348 -11.57 10.38 -14.49
C GLU A 348 -12.83 11.16 -14.09
N SER A 349 -12.84 12.46 -14.36
CA SER A 349 -13.95 13.35 -14.08
C SER A 349 -15.07 13.13 -15.09
N ASN A 350 -15.62 11.92 -15.16
CA ASN A 350 -16.84 11.64 -15.90
C ASN A 350 -18.03 11.76 -14.94
N ALA A 351 -18.26 12.97 -14.44
CA ALA A 351 -19.41 13.29 -13.58
C ALA A 351 -20.76 13.15 -14.31
N ASN A 352 -20.79 12.79 -15.59
CA ASN A 352 -22.00 12.62 -16.40
C ASN A 352 -22.06 11.32 -17.23
N GLN A 353 -21.15 10.37 -17.03
CA GLN A 353 -21.29 9.03 -17.61
C GLN A 353 -21.09 8.00 -16.50
N CYS A 354 -22.20 7.39 -16.09
CA CYS A 354 -22.14 6.07 -15.48
C CYS A 354 -21.27 5.19 -16.41
N PRO A 355 -20.20 4.54 -15.93
CA PRO A 355 -19.37 3.67 -16.77
C PRO A 355 -20.11 2.41 -17.27
N PHE A 356 -21.42 2.32 -17.07
CA PHE A 356 -22.26 1.14 -17.22
C PHE A 356 -23.04 1.09 -18.54
N HIS A 357 -22.59 1.77 -19.58
CA HIS A 357 -23.15 1.63 -20.92
C HIS A 357 -22.06 1.37 -21.95
N HIS A 358 -21.79 0.09 -22.20
CA HIS A 358 -21.70 -0.48 -23.55
C HIS A 358 -22.19 -1.92 -23.52
#